data_AF-A0A968XNJ1-F1
#
_entry.id   AF-A0A968XNJ1-F1
#
_cell.length_a   1.000
_cell.length_b   1.000
_cell.length_c   1.000
_cell.angle_alpha   90.00
_cell.angle_beta   90.00
_cell.angle_gamma   90.00
#
_symmetry.space_group_name_H-M   'P 1'
#
loop_
_entity.id
_entity.type
_entity.pdbx_description
1 polymer ?
#
loop_
_entity_poly.entity_id
_entity_poly.type
_entity_poly.pdbx_seq_one_letter_code
_entity_poly.pdbx_strand_id
1 'polypeptide(L)'
;MQNQGVLQSNKRNLTILIAAFAAVYVFWGSTYLAIKYAIETLPPFLMAGSRFVFAGAILLIWARFSKDYEPPKPVHWKTSFIVGTLLLLGGNGGVVFAEYYISSSLAALLVATEPFWIVLLSWLWLGRSRPNLKTILGIAVGFFGVWLLISGQPAKDSANVGSMQ
;
A
#
# COMPACT_ATOMS: atom_id res chain seq x y z
N MET A 1 21.58 -37.49 -5.28
CA MET A 1 21.64 -36.58 -4.11
C MET A 1 21.47 -35.08 -4.46
N GLN A 2 21.50 -34.66 -5.74
CA GLN A 2 21.30 -33.26 -6.16
C GLN A 2 19.85 -32.70 -6.02
N ASN A 3 18.81 -33.55 -6.03
CA ASN A 3 17.41 -33.08 -5.99
C ASN A 3 16.92 -32.60 -4.61
N GLN A 4 17.63 -32.88 -3.52
CA GLN A 4 17.17 -32.47 -2.19
C GLN A 4 17.43 -30.97 -1.89
N GLY A 5 18.46 -30.36 -2.48
CA GLY A 5 18.75 -28.93 -2.33
C GLY A 5 17.72 -28.01 -3.00
N VAL A 6 17.19 -28.42 -4.16
CA VAL A 6 16.18 -27.66 -4.91
C VAL A 6 14.81 -27.69 -4.21
N LEU A 7 14.42 -28.84 -3.65
CA LEU A 7 13.13 -28.98 -2.95
C LEU A 7 13.11 -28.24 -1.60
N GLN A 8 14.22 -28.19 -0.86
CA GLN A 8 14.30 -27.42 0.38
C GLN A 8 14.25 -25.90 0.13
N SER A 9 14.91 -25.42 -0.92
CA SER A 9 14.83 -24.02 -1.35
C SER A 9 13.38 -23.62 -1.66
N ASN A 10 12.66 -24.44 -2.43
CA ASN A 10 11.30 -24.10 -2.88
C ASN A 10 10.28 -24.06 -1.71
N LYS A 11 10.37 -24.99 -0.76
CA LYS A 11 9.50 -25.00 0.43
C LYS A 11 9.78 -23.82 1.38
N ARG A 12 11.06 -23.47 1.55
CA ARG A 12 11.44 -22.29 2.35
C ARG A 12 10.91 -21.00 1.72
N ASN A 13 10.98 -20.88 0.40
CA ASN A 13 10.44 -19.73 -0.32
C ASN A 13 8.90 -19.64 -0.19
N LEU A 14 8.19 -20.77 -0.27
CA LEU A 14 6.74 -20.78 -0.07
C LEU A 14 6.34 -20.41 1.37
N THR A 15 7.09 -20.91 2.37
CA THR A 15 6.82 -20.59 3.78
C THR A 15 7.05 -19.11 4.06
N ILE A 16 8.15 -18.54 3.56
CA ILE A 16 8.43 -17.10 3.66
C ILE A 16 7.36 -16.30 2.91
N LEU A 17 6.92 -16.75 1.74
CA LEU A 17 5.87 -16.09 0.96
C LEU A 17 4.55 -16.06 1.73
N ILE A 18 4.11 -17.19 2.28
CA ILE A 18 2.89 -17.30 3.07
C ILE A 18 3.00 -16.43 4.33
N ALA A 19 4.12 -16.49 5.05
CA ALA A 19 4.36 -15.67 6.23
C ALA A 19 4.35 -14.17 5.90
N ALA A 20 4.95 -13.78 4.77
CA ALA A 20 4.94 -12.39 4.30
C ALA A 20 3.52 -11.93 3.95
N PHE A 21 2.73 -12.73 3.23
CA PHE A 21 1.34 -12.40 2.92
C PHE A 21 0.46 -12.35 4.19
N ALA A 22 0.63 -13.30 5.11
CA ALA A 22 -0.09 -13.29 6.38
C ALA A 22 0.26 -12.06 7.22
N ALA A 23 1.54 -11.70 7.32
CA ALA A 23 1.98 -10.49 7.99
C ALA A 23 1.37 -9.25 7.34
N VAL A 24 1.43 -9.13 5.99
CA VAL A 24 0.82 -8.02 5.27
C VAL A 24 -0.67 -7.96 5.58
N TYR A 25 -1.43 -9.05 5.46
CA TYR A 25 -2.87 -9.02 5.72
C TYR A 25 -3.23 -8.66 7.15
N VAL A 26 -2.50 -9.18 8.14
CA VAL A 26 -2.77 -8.85 9.55
C VAL A 26 -2.41 -7.40 9.84
N PHE A 27 -1.20 -6.94 9.46
CA PHE A 27 -0.74 -5.59 9.77
C PHE A 27 -1.47 -4.51 8.95
N TRP A 28 -1.71 -4.74 7.66
CA TRP A 28 -2.50 -3.81 6.84
C TRP A 28 -3.99 -3.88 7.18
N GLY A 29 -4.57 -5.06 7.34
CA GLY A 29 -5.99 -5.20 7.69
C GLY A 29 -6.34 -4.54 9.02
N SER A 30 -5.54 -4.81 10.07
CA SER A 30 -5.71 -4.16 11.38
C SER A 30 -5.46 -2.66 11.34
N THR A 31 -4.60 -2.18 10.44
CA THR A 31 -4.36 -0.74 10.24
C THR A 31 -5.64 -0.02 9.83
N TYR A 32 -6.38 -0.54 8.84
CA TYR A 32 -7.64 0.10 8.42
C TYR A 32 -8.68 0.12 9.55
N LEU A 33 -8.76 -0.96 10.33
CA LEU A 33 -9.65 -1.03 11.49
C LEU A 33 -9.24 0.00 12.58
N ALA A 34 -7.95 0.08 12.90
CA ALA A 34 -7.44 1.06 13.87
C ALA A 34 -7.63 2.50 13.38
N ILE A 35 -7.45 2.75 12.08
CA ILE A 35 -7.70 4.06 11.46
C ILE A 35 -9.17 4.45 11.65
N LYS A 36 -10.12 3.54 11.38
CA LYS A 36 -11.56 3.78 11.54
C LYS A 36 -11.91 4.23 12.96
N TYR A 37 -11.36 3.58 13.98
CA TYR A 37 -11.59 3.99 15.37
C TYR A 37 -10.85 5.28 15.74
N ALA A 38 -9.66 5.51 15.19
CA ALA A 38 -8.87 6.69 15.52
C ALA A 38 -9.45 7.98 14.93
N ILE A 39 -10.06 7.94 13.73
CA ILE A 39 -10.66 9.12 13.10
C ILE A 39 -11.94 9.61 13.81
N GLU A 40 -12.55 8.79 14.66
CA GLU A 40 -13.67 9.21 15.52
C GLU A 40 -13.22 10.21 16.60
N THR A 41 -11.92 10.25 16.91
CA THR A 41 -11.36 11.08 17.99
C THR A 41 -10.29 12.06 17.53
N LEU A 42 -9.63 11.80 16.39
CA LEU A 42 -8.54 12.61 15.86
C LEU A 42 -8.77 12.97 14.38
N PRO A 43 -8.44 14.20 13.94
CA PRO A 43 -8.46 14.55 12.52
C PRO A 43 -7.58 13.59 11.69
N PRO A 44 -8.03 13.14 10.51
CA PRO A 44 -7.35 12.09 9.73
C PRO A 44 -5.87 12.39 9.42
N PHE A 45 -5.56 13.64 9.06
CA PHE A 45 -4.21 14.08 8.76
C PHE A 45 -3.29 14.08 9.99
N LEU A 46 -3.84 14.41 11.16
CA LEU A 46 -3.07 14.41 12.40
C LEU A 46 -2.72 12.99 12.82
N MET A 47 -3.68 12.07 12.72
CA MET A 47 -3.48 10.65 13.02
C MET A 47 -2.52 9.99 12.03
N ALA A 48 -2.67 10.27 10.72
CA ALA A 48 -1.73 9.78 9.71
C ALA A 48 -0.32 10.34 9.95
N GLY A 49 -0.20 11.66 10.17
CA GLY A 49 1.06 12.32 10.46
C GLY A 49 1.75 11.75 11.70
N SER A 50 1.03 11.60 12.82
CA SER A 50 1.59 11.03 14.05
C SER A 50 2.09 9.61 13.83
N ARG A 51 1.33 8.77 13.12
CA ARG A 51 1.73 7.40 12.79
C ARG A 51 3.06 7.35 12.04
N PHE A 52 3.24 8.18 11.01
CA PHE A 52 4.49 8.22 10.24
C PHE A 52 5.67 8.77 11.05
N VAL A 53 5.44 9.77 11.92
CA VAL A 53 6.47 10.27 12.83
C VAL A 53 6.89 9.20 13.83
N PHE A 54 5.94 8.49 14.45
CA PHE A 54 6.23 7.40 15.38
C PHE A 54 6.99 6.25 14.69
N ALA A 55 6.52 5.80 13.52
CA ALA A 55 7.19 4.75 12.76
C ALA A 55 8.59 5.17 12.33
N GLY A 56 8.76 6.40 11.84
CA GLY A 56 10.05 6.97 11.46
C GLY A 56 11.02 7.07 12.64
N ALA A 57 10.55 7.49 13.81
CA ALA A 57 11.34 7.55 15.04
C ALA A 57 11.81 6.16 15.49
N ILE A 58 10.91 5.18 15.51
CA ILE A 58 11.25 3.79 15.85
C ILE A 58 12.30 3.24 14.88
N LEU A 59 12.13 3.45 13.57
CA LEU A 59 13.10 3.02 12.56
C LEU A 59 14.45 3.73 12.71
N LEU A 60 14.47 5.04 13.01
CA LEU A 60 15.70 5.79 13.28
C LEU A 60 16.44 5.27 14.52
N ILE A 61 15.71 4.96 15.59
CA ILE A 61 16.26 4.38 16.82
C ILE A 61 16.82 2.99 16.51
N TRP A 62 16.04 2.13 15.85
CA TRP A 62 16.46 0.79 15.45
C TRP A 62 17.71 0.80 14.56
N ALA A 63 17.73 1.69 13.56
CA ALA A 63 18.88 1.87 12.68
C ALA A 63 20.13 2.23 13.47
N ARG A 64 20.00 3.06 14.51
CA ARG A 64 21.10 3.46 15.41
C ARG A 64 21.75 2.29 16.16
N PHE A 65 21.00 1.21 16.38
CA PHE A 65 21.48 -0.02 17.01
C PHE A 65 21.84 -1.12 15.99
N SER A 66 21.69 -0.86 14.69
CA SER A 66 22.05 -1.81 13.63
C SER A 66 23.54 -1.73 13.34
N LYS A 67 24.13 -2.89 13.00
CA LYS A 67 25.59 -3.00 12.75
C LYS A 67 26.08 -2.12 11.59
N ASP A 68 25.20 -1.82 10.64
CA ASP A 68 25.49 -1.03 9.43
C ASP A 68 24.97 0.42 9.52
N TYR A 69 24.96 1.01 10.73
CA TYR A 69 24.47 2.36 10.93
C TYR A 69 25.35 3.40 10.23
N GLU A 70 24.79 4.07 9.22
CA GLU A 70 25.34 5.29 8.66
C GLU A 70 24.52 6.50 9.15
N PRO A 71 25.14 7.53 9.76
CA PRO A 71 24.43 8.73 10.19
C PRO A 71 23.74 9.42 9.02
N PRO A 72 22.46 9.84 9.15
CA PRO A 72 21.74 10.47 8.06
C PRO A 72 22.35 11.84 7.70
N LYS A 73 22.94 11.89 6.51
CA LYS A 73 23.39 13.11 5.82
C LYS A 73 22.21 14.04 5.50
N PRO A 74 22.45 15.36 5.31
CA PRO A 74 21.40 16.33 4.97
C PRO A 74 20.59 15.96 3.71
N VAL A 75 21.22 15.29 2.74
CA VAL A 75 20.54 14.79 1.55
C VAL A 75 19.47 13.75 1.88
N HIS A 76 19.70 12.87 2.86
CA HIS A 76 18.74 11.85 3.25
C HIS A 76 17.51 12.48 3.93
N TRP A 77 17.72 13.50 4.76
CA TRP A 77 16.62 14.28 5.34
C TRP A 77 15.77 14.95 4.28
N LYS A 78 16.40 15.58 3.27
CA LYS A 78 15.69 16.20 2.15
C LYS A 78 14.89 15.16 1.36
N THR A 79 15.49 14.02 1.00
CA THR A 79 14.81 12.96 0.26
C THR A 79 13.67 12.36 1.05
N SER A 80 13.86 12.07 2.34
CA SER A 80 12.81 11.55 3.22
C SER A 80 11.67 12.54 3.42
N PHE A 81 11.96 13.84 3.51
CA PHE A 81 10.93 14.88 3.57
C PHE A 81 10.10 14.93 2.29
N ILE A 82 10.75 14.91 1.12
CA ILE A 82 10.07 14.92 -0.18
C ILE A 82 9.19 13.67 -0.35
N VAL A 83 9.76 12.49 -0.12
CA VAL A 83 9.04 11.21 -0.26
C VAL A 83 7.90 11.12 0.74
N GLY A 84 8.15 11.45 2.01
CA GLY A 84 7.12 11.44 3.06
C GLY A 84 5.98 12.39 2.77
N THR A 85 6.28 13.61 2.29
CA THR A 85 5.26 14.60 1.92
C THR A 85 4.45 14.14 0.72
N LEU A 86 5.09 13.60 -0.33
CA LEU A 86 4.39 13.07 -1.50
C LEU A 86 3.50 11.88 -1.14
N LEU A 87 3.95 11.00 -0.25
CA LEU A 87 3.21 9.82 0.17
C LEU A 87 2.01 10.18 1.06
N LEU A 88 2.20 11.15 1.97
CA LEU A 88 1.17 11.60 2.90
C LEU A 88 0.16 12.54 2.23
N LEU A 89 0.60 13.57 1.50
CA LEU A 89 -0.29 14.55 0.89
C LEU A 89 -0.73 14.14 -0.51
N GLY A 90 0.17 13.61 -1.32
CA GLY A 90 -0.14 13.19 -2.69
C GLY A 90 -0.90 11.87 -2.72
N GLY A 91 -0.34 10.82 -2.10
CA GLY A 91 -0.95 9.49 -2.07
C GLY A 91 -2.17 9.43 -1.16
N ASN A 92 -1.96 9.33 0.16
CA ASN A 92 -3.06 9.15 1.11
C ASN A 92 -3.99 10.37 1.18
N GLY A 93 -3.42 11.57 1.25
CA GLY A 93 -4.18 12.81 1.31
C GLY A 93 -4.96 13.08 0.03
N GLY A 94 -4.40 12.75 -1.13
CA GLY A 94 -5.09 12.85 -2.42
C GLY A 94 -6.28 11.90 -2.51
N VAL A 95 -6.15 10.66 -2.00
CA VAL A 95 -7.28 9.72 -1.92
C VAL A 95 -8.38 10.25 -1.00
N VAL A 96 -8.04 10.70 0.21
CA VAL A 96 -9.00 11.30 1.15
C VAL A 96 -9.67 12.54 0.54
N PHE A 97 -8.92 13.36 -0.19
CA PHE A 97 -9.47 14.52 -0.88
C PHE A 97 -10.40 14.12 -2.03
N ALA A 98 -10.03 13.10 -2.81
CA ALA A 98 -10.86 12.57 -3.89
C ALA A 98 -12.18 11.99 -3.36
N GLU A 99 -12.17 11.34 -2.20
CA GLU A 99 -13.38 10.81 -1.55
C GLU A 99 -14.44 11.88 -1.21
N TYR A 100 -14.10 13.17 -1.19
CA TYR A 100 -15.11 14.24 -1.13
C TYR A 100 -15.93 14.39 -2.43
N TYR A 101 -15.39 13.95 -3.57
CA TYR A 101 -15.97 14.14 -4.91
C TYR A 101 -16.41 12.83 -5.59
N ILE A 102 -15.86 11.69 -5.17
CA ILE A 102 -16.17 10.37 -5.73
C ILE A 102 -16.61 9.38 -4.65
N SER A 103 -17.41 8.38 -5.03
CA SER A 103 -17.82 7.32 -4.11
C SER A 103 -16.62 6.47 -3.68
N SER A 104 -16.66 5.92 -2.46
CA SER A 104 -15.61 5.04 -1.92
C SER A 104 -15.36 3.81 -2.80
N SER A 105 -16.38 3.31 -3.51
CA SER A 105 -16.24 2.22 -4.48
C SER A 105 -15.44 2.64 -5.72
N LEU A 106 -15.64 3.87 -6.22
CA LEU A 106 -14.86 4.41 -7.34
C LEU A 106 -13.42 4.71 -6.91
N ALA A 107 -13.22 5.23 -5.69
CA ALA A 107 -11.88 5.42 -5.11
C ALA A 107 -11.14 4.07 -4.99
N ALA A 108 -11.81 3.02 -4.50
CA ALA A 108 -11.24 1.68 -4.39
C ALA A 108 -10.85 1.09 -5.75
N LEU A 109 -11.64 1.33 -6.82
CA LEU A 109 -11.28 0.93 -8.18
C LEU A 109 -10.00 1.62 -8.68
N LEU A 110 -9.88 2.92 -8.41
CA LEU A 110 -8.70 3.68 -8.82
C LEU A 110 -7.46 3.22 -8.06
N VAL A 111 -7.56 3.00 -6.75
CA VAL A 111 -6.46 2.46 -5.93
C VAL A 111 -6.10 1.03 -6.35
N ALA A 112 -7.08 0.20 -6.73
CA ALA A 112 -6.81 -1.13 -7.27
C ALA A 112 -5.99 -1.12 -8.56
N THR A 113 -5.90 0.02 -9.27
CA THR A 113 -5.04 0.18 -10.45
C THR A 113 -3.58 0.47 -10.10
N GLU A 114 -3.24 0.72 -8.84
CA GLU A 114 -1.85 0.99 -8.41
C GLU A 114 -0.82 -0.04 -8.89
N PRO A 115 -1.06 -1.38 -8.79
CA PRO A 115 -0.08 -2.37 -9.23
C PRO A 115 0.21 -2.26 -10.72
N PHE A 116 -0.79 -1.87 -11.52
CA PHE A 116 -0.61 -1.62 -12.95
C PHE A 116 0.32 -0.43 -13.19
N TRP A 117 0.08 0.69 -12.50
CA TRP A 117 0.95 1.87 -12.59
C TRP A 117 2.37 1.59 -12.13
N ILE A 118 2.55 0.83 -11.05
CA ILE A 118 3.87 0.42 -10.56
C ILE A 118 4.62 -0.39 -11.62
N VAL A 119 3.97 -1.38 -12.24
CA VAL A 119 4.59 -2.20 -13.28
C VAL A 119 4.92 -1.36 -14.51
N LEU A 120 4.00 -0.52 -14.96
CA LEU A 120 4.18 0.36 -16.12
C LEU A 120 5.33 1.34 -15.92
N LEU A 121 5.34 2.08 -14.80
CA LEU A 121 6.39 3.04 -14.47
C LEU A 121 7.74 2.35 -14.24
N SER A 122 7.74 1.14 -13.64
CA SER A 122 8.98 0.39 -13.47
C SER A 122 9.60 -0.05 -14.80
N TRP A 123 8.77 -0.38 -15.78
CA TRP A 123 9.21 -0.76 -17.11
C TRP A 123 9.67 0.45 -17.92
N LEU A 124 8.90 1.55 -17.93
CA LEU A 124 9.18 2.72 -18.77
C LEU A 124 10.28 3.63 -18.21
N TRP A 125 10.31 3.84 -16.89
CA TRP A 125 11.15 4.85 -16.25
C TRP A 125 12.33 4.27 -15.47
N LEU A 126 12.16 3.13 -14.81
CA LEU A 126 13.20 2.52 -13.96
C LEU A 126 14.09 1.51 -14.71
N GLY A 127 13.94 1.41 -16.04
CA GLY A 127 14.75 0.54 -16.89
C GLY A 127 14.61 -0.95 -16.58
N ARG A 128 13.56 -1.37 -15.86
CA ARG A 128 13.33 -2.80 -15.60
C ARG A 128 12.88 -3.52 -16.86
N SER A 129 13.14 -4.82 -16.90
CA SER A 129 12.76 -5.69 -18.02
C SER A 129 11.26 -5.65 -18.30
N ARG A 130 10.89 -5.84 -19.58
CA ARG A 130 9.49 -5.91 -20.04
C ARG A 130 8.67 -6.88 -19.16
N PRO A 131 7.43 -6.51 -18.77
CA PRO A 131 6.60 -7.39 -17.97
C PRO A 131 6.35 -8.71 -18.71
N ASN A 132 6.59 -9.82 -18.01
CA ASN A 132 6.38 -11.16 -18.55
C ASN A 132 4.87 -11.50 -18.57
N LEU A 133 4.46 -12.46 -19.39
CA LEU A 133 3.07 -12.92 -19.51
C LEU A 133 2.47 -13.32 -18.15
N LYS A 134 3.27 -13.91 -17.25
CA LYS A 134 2.85 -14.23 -15.88
C LYS A 134 2.48 -12.98 -15.07
N THR A 135 3.22 -11.87 -15.23
CA THR A 135 2.93 -10.59 -14.57
C THR A 135 1.63 -10.01 -15.10
N ILE A 136 1.43 -10.03 -16.42
CA ILE A 136 0.22 -9.53 -17.07
C ILE A 136 -1.01 -10.33 -16.61
N LEU A 137 -0.90 -11.67 -16.58
CA LEU A 137 -1.97 -12.54 -16.09
C LEU A 137 -2.27 -12.28 -14.61
N GLY A 138 -1.25 -12.09 -13.77
CA GLY A 138 -1.43 -11.74 -12.36
C GLY A 138 -2.17 -10.41 -12.17
N ILE A 139 -1.83 -9.39 -12.96
CA ILE A 139 -2.55 -8.11 -12.97
C ILE A 139 -4.01 -8.31 -13.39
N ALA A 140 -4.26 -9.03 -14.48
CA ALA A 140 -5.62 -9.29 -14.98
C ALA A 140 -6.49 -10.03 -13.95
N VAL A 141 -5.93 -11.05 -13.29
CA VAL A 141 -6.61 -11.78 -12.21
C VAL A 141 -6.88 -10.87 -11.01
N GLY A 142 -5.92 -9.99 -10.66
CA GLY A 142 -6.10 -9.00 -9.60
C GLY A 142 -7.27 -8.04 -9.87
N PHE A 143 -7.32 -7.47 -11.08
CA PHE A 143 -8.44 -6.64 -11.53
C PHE A 143 -9.77 -7.38 -11.51
N PHE A 144 -9.79 -8.64 -11.95
CA PHE A 144 -10.98 -9.47 -11.92
C PHE A 144 -11.48 -9.73 -10.49
N GLY A 145 -10.58 -9.99 -9.55
CA GLY A 145 -10.91 -10.14 -8.14
C GLY A 145 -11.52 -8.87 -7.52
N VAL A 146 -10.97 -7.71 -7.87
CA VAL A 146 -11.51 -6.40 -7.44
C VAL A 146 -12.90 -6.16 -8.03
N TRP A 147 -13.09 -6.46 -9.32
CA TRP A 147 -14.39 -6.34 -9.97
C TRP A 147 -15.45 -7.24 -9.31
N LEU A 148 -15.10 -8.50 -8.99
CA LEU A 148 -15.98 -9.41 -8.25
C LEU A 148 -16.36 -8.85 -6.88
N LEU A 149 -15.40 -8.34 -6.11
CA LEU A 149 -15.65 -7.75 -4.79
C LEU A 149 -16.64 -6.57 -4.86
N ILE A 150 -16.53 -5.74 -5.88
CA ILE A 150 -17.38 -4.55 -6.03
C ILE A 150 -18.76 -4.93 -6.54
N SER A 151 -18.84 -5.88 -7.47
CA SER A 151 -20.11 -6.37 -8.02
C SER A 151 -21.03 -7.02 -6.97
N GLY A 152 -20.46 -7.48 -5.85
CA GLY A 152 -21.19 -8.07 -4.72
C GLY A 152 -21.73 -7.08 -3.68
N GLN A 153 -21.43 -5.78 -3.78
CA GLN A 153 -21.95 -4.79 -2.83
C GLN A 153 -23.40 -4.42 -3.18
N PRO A 154 -24.39 -4.61 -2.28
CA PRO A 154 -25.75 -4.16 -2.53
C PRO A 154 -25.77 -2.63 -2.66
N ALA A 155 -26.30 -2.13 -3.76
CA ALA A 155 -26.46 -0.72 -4.06
C ALA A 155 -27.28 -0.01 -2.96
N LYS A 156 -26.64 0.53 -1.93
CA LYS A 156 -27.30 1.30 -0.87
C LYS A 156 -26.84 2.74 -0.73
N ASP A 157 -25.82 3.18 -1.47
CA ASP A 157 -25.28 4.55 -1.30
C ASP A 157 -25.54 5.50 -2.48
N SER A 158 -26.28 5.07 -3.51
CA SER A 158 -26.64 5.94 -4.64
C SER A 158 -27.84 6.87 -4.38
N ALA A 159 -28.55 6.69 -3.25
CA ALA A 159 -29.85 7.32 -3.02
C ALA A 159 -29.81 8.67 -2.27
N ASN A 160 -28.68 9.09 -1.70
CA ASN A 160 -28.60 10.32 -0.89
C ASN A 160 -27.93 11.52 -1.59
N VAL A 161 -27.59 11.42 -2.89
CA VAL A 161 -27.05 12.56 -3.66
C VAL A 161 -28.18 13.46 -4.23
N GLY A 162 -29.44 13.05 -4.12
CA GLY A 162 -30.58 13.72 -4.74
C GLY A 162 -31.41 14.68 -3.85
N SER A 163 -31.08 14.87 -2.57
CA SER A 163 -31.93 15.66 -1.64
C SER A 163 -31.24 16.88 -1.00
N MET A 164 -30.09 17.31 -1.52
CA MET A 164 -29.47 18.60 -1.17
C MET A 164 -29.58 19.61 -2.32
N GLN A 165 -30.79 19.82 -2.82
CA GLN A 165 -31.19 21.02 -3.57
C GLN A 165 -32.51 21.54 -3.02
#